data_AF-A0A7X7HCB8-F1
#
_entry.id   AF-A0A7X7HCB8-F1
#
_cell.length_a   1.000
_cell.length_b   1.000
_cell.length_c   1.000
_cell.angle_alpha   90.00
_cell.angle_beta   90.00
_cell.angle_gamma   90.00
#
_symmetry.space_group_name_H-M   'P 1'
#
loop_
_entity.id
_entity.type
_entity.pdbx_description
1 polymer ?
#
loop_
_entity_poly.entity_id
_entity_poly.type
_entity_poly.pdbx_seq_one_letter_code
_entity_poly.pdbx_strand_id
1 'polypeptide(L)'
;MDWQHLASFLWQPRIEIFITMAVLFALPLIRILLYPITLRGWFAVYASFPLGLFEEFIAPIRGIFGIPYLASGIVWLMILSYTTAENAYAMEAVLFVFLIATHFIFSKIKKIEKIACAVYLEDHPEIDPDLFYKLLLSSQGPFRVRVFGKPTKTVNLCAPDFTSSRPMKRLSISTYIVGAWSIMKLAR
;
A
#
# COMPACT_ATOMS: atom_id res chain seq x y z
N MET A 1 22.66 10.40 -32.00
CA MET A 1 21.38 9.84 -31.54
C MET A 1 20.66 10.96 -30.82
N ASP A 2 19.63 11.54 -31.42
CA ASP A 2 18.98 12.75 -30.90
C ASP A 2 18.23 12.46 -29.60
N TRP A 3 18.27 13.40 -28.66
CA TRP A 3 17.63 13.27 -27.34
C TRP A 3 16.12 13.03 -27.44
N GLN A 4 15.47 13.60 -28.46
CA GLN A 4 14.06 13.36 -28.77
C GLN A 4 13.79 11.90 -29.17
N HIS A 5 14.69 11.26 -29.91
CA HIS A 5 14.54 9.85 -30.29
C HIS A 5 14.66 8.91 -29.09
N LEU A 6 15.58 9.21 -28.17
CA LEU A 6 15.75 8.43 -26.96
C LEU A 6 14.54 8.58 -26.02
N ALA A 7 14.06 9.80 -25.83
CA ALA A 7 12.89 10.09 -25.02
C ALA A 7 11.61 9.47 -25.60
N SER A 8 11.38 9.58 -26.91
CA SER A 8 10.25 8.90 -27.55
C SER A 8 10.32 7.37 -27.45
N PHE A 9 11.52 6.78 -27.47
CA PHE A 9 11.69 5.33 -27.26
C PHE A 9 11.37 4.88 -25.82
N LEU A 10 11.68 5.73 -24.83
CA LEU A 10 11.38 5.50 -23.41
C LEU A 10 9.87 5.48 -23.13
N TRP A 11 9.12 6.36 -23.79
CA TRP A 11 7.67 6.54 -23.58
C TRP A 11 6.81 5.79 -24.60
N GLN A 12 7.42 4.94 -25.42
CA GLN A 12 6.66 4.04 -26.28
C GLN A 12 5.85 3.04 -25.44
N PRO A 13 4.60 2.76 -25.81
CA PRO A 13 3.77 1.80 -25.10
C PRO A 13 4.39 0.40 -25.20
N ARG A 14 4.81 -0.13 -24.05
CA ARG A 14 5.46 -1.45 -23.93
C ARG A 14 4.76 -2.28 -22.88
N ILE A 15 4.58 -3.56 -23.18
CA ILE A 15 3.83 -4.48 -22.30
C ILE A 15 4.49 -4.61 -20.92
N GLU A 16 5.81 -4.50 -20.83
CA GLU A 16 6.56 -4.56 -19.58
C GLU A 16 6.23 -3.38 -18.66
N ILE A 17 6.03 -2.18 -19.24
CA ILE A 17 5.62 -0.98 -18.49
C ILE A 17 4.21 -1.17 -17.96
N PHE A 18 3.29 -1.69 -18.78
CA PHE A 18 1.92 -1.99 -18.35
C PHE A 18 1.88 -3.03 -17.22
N ILE A 19 2.64 -4.12 -17.33
CA ILE A 19 2.73 -5.14 -16.27
C ILE A 19 3.30 -4.53 -14.99
N THR A 20 4.38 -3.76 -15.09
CA THR A 20 5.02 -3.13 -13.92
C THR A 20 4.08 -2.15 -13.23
N MET A 21 3.36 -1.31 -13.99
CA MET A 21 2.36 -0.39 -13.44
C MET A 21 1.18 -1.15 -12.83
N ALA A 22 0.72 -2.23 -13.46
CA ALA A 22 -0.32 -3.08 -12.89
C ALA A 22 0.13 -3.65 -11.53
N VAL A 23 1.34 -4.18 -11.41
CA VAL A 23 1.87 -4.71 -10.14
C VAL A 23 2.00 -3.62 -9.08
N LEU A 24 2.52 -2.44 -9.44
CA LEU A 24 2.72 -1.33 -8.51
C LEU A 24 1.38 -0.75 -8.02
N PHE A 25 0.35 -0.68 -8.87
CA PHE A 25 -0.90 0.01 -8.58
C PHE A 25 -2.11 -0.90 -8.35
N ALA A 26 -1.98 -2.23 -8.49
CA ALA A 26 -3.07 -3.19 -8.28
C ALA A 26 -3.69 -3.06 -6.88
N LEU A 27 -2.88 -3.05 -5.81
CA LEU A 27 -3.41 -2.95 -4.46
C LEU A 27 -4.13 -1.63 -4.17
N PRO A 28 -3.57 -0.44 -4.50
CA PRO A 28 -4.31 0.81 -4.41
C PRO A 28 -5.67 0.76 -5.10
N LEU A 29 -5.73 0.23 -6.33
CA LEU A 29 -6.97 0.10 -7.09
C LEU A 29 -7.96 -0.84 -6.41
N ILE A 30 -7.52 -2.05 -6.07
CA ILE A 30 -8.35 -3.05 -5.40
C ILE A 30 -8.88 -2.52 -4.08
N ARG A 31 -8.04 -1.84 -3.27
CA ARG A 31 -8.45 -1.26 -2.00
C ARG A 31 -9.50 -0.18 -2.20
N ILE A 32 -9.34 0.72 -3.17
CA ILE A 32 -10.34 1.77 -3.42
C ILE A 32 -11.68 1.14 -3.82
N LEU A 33 -11.66 0.15 -4.72
CA LEU A 33 -12.87 -0.56 -5.16
C LEU A 33 -13.56 -1.32 -4.02
N LEU A 34 -12.78 -1.94 -3.13
CA LEU A 34 -13.28 -2.78 -2.05
C LEU A 34 -13.35 -2.05 -0.70
N TYR A 35 -13.07 -0.74 -0.67
CA TYR A 35 -13.14 0.08 0.55
C TYR A 35 -14.48 0.00 1.32
N PRO A 36 -15.66 -0.06 0.68
CA PRO A 36 -16.91 -0.22 1.42
C PRO A 36 -17.03 -1.60 2.09
N ILE A 37 -16.29 -2.60 1.64
CA ILE A 37 -16.37 -3.97 2.14
C ILE A 37 -15.53 -4.10 3.40
N THR A 38 -16.19 -4.47 4.51
CA THR A 38 -15.52 -4.69 5.79
C THR A 38 -15.58 -6.15 6.16
N LEU A 39 -14.42 -6.77 6.33
CA LEU A 39 -14.31 -8.13 6.81
C LEU A 39 -14.06 -8.15 8.31
N ARG A 40 -14.68 -9.13 8.97
CA ARG A 40 -14.69 -9.27 10.42
C ARG A 40 -13.98 -10.55 10.84
N GLY A 41 -13.26 -10.47 11.95
CA GLY A 41 -12.69 -11.63 12.64
C GLY A 41 -11.25 -11.95 12.23
N TRP A 42 -10.68 -12.90 12.96
CA TRP A 42 -9.25 -13.22 12.89
C TRP A 42 -8.82 -13.72 11.52
N PHE A 43 -9.58 -14.63 10.92
CA PHE A 43 -9.26 -15.20 9.60
C PHE A 43 -9.05 -14.12 8.53
N ALA A 44 -9.87 -13.07 8.53
CA ALA A 44 -9.75 -11.95 7.59
C ALA A 44 -8.44 -11.17 7.77
N VAL A 45 -7.97 -10.99 9.02
CA VAL A 45 -6.68 -10.38 9.32
C VAL A 45 -5.56 -11.22 8.69
N TYR A 46 -5.58 -12.54 8.92
CA TYR A 46 -4.58 -13.46 8.40
C TYR A 46 -4.57 -13.53 6.87
N ALA A 47 -5.74 -13.49 6.23
CA ALA A 47 -5.85 -13.52 4.78
C ALA A 47 -5.38 -12.21 4.13
N SER A 48 -5.66 -11.06 4.76
CA SER A 48 -5.28 -9.73 4.23
C SER A 48 -3.82 -9.35 4.54
N PHE A 49 -3.22 -9.97 5.55
CA PHE A 49 -1.87 -9.68 6.03
C PHE A 49 -0.76 -9.73 4.96
N PRO A 50 -0.64 -10.77 4.10
CA PRO A 50 0.44 -10.84 3.09
C PRO A 50 0.40 -9.66 2.11
N LEU A 51 -0.80 -9.21 1.76
CA LEU A 51 -1.01 -8.09 0.85
C LEU A 51 -0.67 -6.76 1.53
N GLY A 52 -0.95 -6.64 2.83
CA GLY A 52 -0.50 -5.52 3.65
C GLY A 52 1.02 -5.41 3.73
N LEU A 53 1.71 -6.54 3.89
CA LEU A 53 3.18 -6.64 3.84
C LEU A 53 3.73 -6.18 2.49
N PHE A 54 3.20 -6.74 1.41
CA PHE A 54 3.59 -6.38 0.04
C PHE A 54 3.41 -4.87 -0.20
N GLU A 55 2.30 -4.30 0.24
CA GLU A 55 2.02 -2.88 0.09
C GLU A 55 3.00 -2.00 0.90
N GLU A 56 3.40 -2.40 2.10
CA GLU A 56 4.37 -1.61 2.89
C GLU A 56 5.78 -1.61 2.25
N PHE A 57 6.13 -2.67 1.52
CA PHE A 57 7.37 -2.74 0.72
C PHE A 57 7.29 -1.95 -0.59
N ILE A 58 6.15 -1.98 -1.28
CA ILE A 58 6.02 -1.37 -2.61
C ILE A 58 5.63 0.10 -2.56
N ALA A 59 4.92 0.54 -1.52
CA ALA A 59 4.51 1.93 -1.40
C ALA A 59 5.67 2.94 -1.52
N PRO A 60 6.84 2.73 -0.88
CA PRO A 60 8.00 3.61 -1.05
C PRO A 60 8.53 3.61 -2.49
N ILE A 61 8.64 2.43 -3.12
CA ILE A 61 9.14 2.29 -4.50
C ILE A 61 8.20 3.05 -5.46
N ARG A 62 6.89 2.87 -5.29
CA ARG A 62 5.87 3.57 -6.09
C ARG A 62 5.93 5.08 -5.88
N GLY A 63 6.14 5.56 -4.65
CA GLY A 63 6.25 6.99 -4.35
C GLY A 63 7.53 7.63 -4.90
N ILE A 64 8.68 6.98 -4.74
CA ILE A 64 10.00 7.51 -5.11
C ILE A 64 10.25 7.43 -6.61
N PHE A 65 9.88 6.32 -7.24
CA PHE A 65 10.16 6.08 -8.66
C PHE A 65 8.90 6.15 -9.52
N GLY A 66 7.81 5.51 -9.08
CA GLY A 66 6.58 5.39 -9.87
C GLY A 66 5.90 6.74 -10.14
N ILE A 67 5.64 7.54 -9.12
CA ILE A 67 4.94 8.83 -9.27
C ILE A 67 5.74 9.82 -10.13
N PRO A 68 7.05 10.04 -9.90
CA PRO A 68 7.85 10.90 -10.79
C PRO A 68 7.90 10.39 -12.23
N TYR A 69 8.01 9.06 -12.43
CA TYR A 69 7.96 8.46 -13.75
C TYR A 69 6.64 8.80 -14.46
N LEU A 70 5.49 8.52 -13.83
CA LEU A 70 4.18 8.83 -14.40
C LEU A 70 4.01 10.33 -14.68
N ALA A 71 4.46 11.21 -13.78
CA ALA A 71 4.39 12.66 -13.97
C ALA A 71 5.21 13.14 -15.17
N SER A 72 6.45 12.66 -15.30
CA SER A 72 7.30 12.98 -16.46
C SER A 72 6.73 12.42 -17.77
N GLY A 73 6.14 11.23 -17.71
CA GLY A 73 5.47 10.61 -18.85
C GLY A 73 4.26 11.39 -19.34
N ILE A 74 3.43 11.94 -18.43
CA ILE A 74 2.29 12.78 -18.81
C ILE A 74 2.75 13.98 -19.65
N VAL A 75 3.79 14.69 -19.20
CA VAL A 75 4.31 15.86 -19.93
C VAL A 75 4.78 15.46 -21.32
N TRP A 76 5.53 14.36 -21.43
CA TRP A 76 6.07 13.91 -22.71
C TRP A 76 4.99 13.38 -23.66
N LEU A 77 4.04 12.58 -23.17
CA LEU A 77 2.92 12.04 -23.95
C LEU A 77 1.99 13.14 -24.46
N MET A 78 1.79 14.22 -23.69
CA MET A 78 1.04 15.39 -24.14
C MET A 78 1.75 16.13 -25.27
N ILE A 79 3.07 16.26 -25.21
CA ILE A 79 3.87 16.83 -26.31
C ILE A 79 3.74 15.95 -27.56
N LEU A 80 3.92 14.63 -27.42
CA LEU A 80 3.79 13.69 -28.53
C LEU A 80 2.40 13.75 -29.16
N SER A 81 1.34 13.65 -28.35
CA SER A 81 -0.05 13.77 -28.79
C SER A 81 -0.31 15.04 -29.61
N TYR A 82 0.21 16.18 -29.15
CA TYR A 82 0.08 17.45 -29.89
C TYR A 82 0.83 17.44 -31.21
N THR A 83 2.04 16.86 -31.24
CA THR A 83 2.89 16.85 -32.44
C THR A 83 2.46 15.84 -33.50
N THR A 84 1.89 14.69 -33.11
CA THR A 84 1.51 13.61 -34.03
C THR A 84 0.00 13.53 -34.29
N ALA A 85 -0.82 14.24 -33.52
CA ALA A 85 -2.28 14.16 -33.53
C ALA A 85 -2.83 12.74 -33.27
N GLU A 86 -2.05 11.87 -32.62
CA GLU A 86 -2.46 10.51 -32.26
C GLU A 86 -3.15 10.48 -30.89
N ASN A 87 -4.43 10.11 -30.87
CA ASN A 87 -5.24 10.03 -29.65
C ASN A 87 -4.75 8.98 -28.64
N ALA A 88 -3.96 8.00 -29.08
CA ALA A 88 -3.44 6.94 -28.21
C ALA A 88 -2.56 7.50 -27.07
N TYR A 89 -1.67 8.46 -27.37
CA TYR A 89 -0.80 9.08 -26.37
C TYR A 89 -1.59 9.92 -25.36
N ALA A 90 -2.67 10.57 -25.80
CA ALA A 90 -3.58 11.28 -24.91
C ALA A 90 -4.30 10.34 -23.93
N MET A 91 -4.77 9.18 -24.42
CA MET A 91 -5.39 8.16 -23.56
C MET A 91 -4.41 7.59 -22.53
N GLU A 92 -3.15 7.35 -22.91
CA GLU A 92 -2.11 6.87 -22.01
C GLU A 92 -1.76 7.93 -20.94
N ALA A 93 -1.68 9.21 -21.31
CA ALA A 93 -1.48 10.30 -20.35
C ALA A 93 -2.63 10.38 -19.34
N VAL A 94 -3.88 10.22 -19.78
CA VAL A 94 -5.05 10.16 -18.89
C VAL A 94 -4.97 8.97 -17.94
N LEU A 95 -4.54 7.80 -18.42
CA LEU A 95 -4.32 6.63 -17.58
C LEU A 95 -3.26 6.91 -16.50
N PHE A 96 -2.17 7.61 -16.83
CA PHE A 96 -1.14 7.97 -15.86
C PHE A 96 -1.68 8.94 -14.79
N VAL A 97 -2.49 9.94 -15.19
CA VAL A 97 -3.18 10.83 -14.25
C VAL A 97 -4.08 10.04 -13.31
N PHE A 98 -4.84 9.07 -13.83
CA PHE A 98 -5.71 8.21 -13.04
C PHE A 98 -4.92 7.36 -12.02
N LEU A 99 -3.77 6.80 -12.40
CA LEU A 99 -2.92 6.03 -11.49
C LEU A 99 -2.35 6.91 -10.37
N ILE A 100 -1.90 8.14 -10.69
CA ILE A 100 -1.46 9.11 -9.70
C ILE A 100 -2.59 9.44 -8.72
N ALA A 101 -3.79 9.75 -9.23
CA ALA A 101 -4.96 10.04 -8.40
C ALA A 101 -5.30 8.87 -7.47
N THR A 102 -5.30 7.65 -8.00
CA THR A 102 -5.49 6.41 -7.24
C THR A 102 -4.50 6.30 -6.08
N HIS A 103 -3.20 6.57 -6.32
CA HIS A 103 -2.20 6.55 -5.27
C HIS A 103 -2.48 7.56 -4.14
N PHE A 104 -2.90 8.78 -4.48
CA PHE A 104 -3.24 9.80 -3.49
C PHE A 104 -4.50 9.46 -2.69
N ILE A 105 -5.56 8.99 -3.36
CA ILE A 105 -6.80 8.56 -2.69
C ILE A 105 -6.50 7.43 -1.73
N PHE A 106 -5.75 6.43 -2.18
CA PHE A 106 -5.36 5.30 -1.34
C PHE A 106 -4.50 5.74 -0.15
N SER A 107 -3.56 6.67 -0.34
CA SER A 107 -2.75 7.21 0.75
C SER A 107 -3.59 7.90 1.81
N LYS A 108 -4.66 8.61 1.42
CA LYS A 108 -5.63 9.18 2.36
C LYS A 108 -6.40 8.11 3.12
N ILE A 109 -6.89 7.08 2.42
CA ILE A 109 -7.58 5.94 3.03
C ILE A 109 -6.68 5.25 4.06
N LYS A 110 -5.43 4.94 3.71
CA LYS A 110 -4.44 4.34 4.61
C LYS A 110 -4.25 5.19 5.87
N LYS A 111 -4.19 6.51 5.74
CA LYS A 111 -4.06 7.42 6.89
C LYS A 111 -5.27 7.34 7.82
N ILE A 112 -6.48 7.36 7.27
CA ILE A 112 -7.73 7.26 8.05
C ILE A 112 -7.78 5.92 8.80
N GLU A 113 -7.44 4.82 8.12
CA GLU A 113 -7.48 3.49 8.72
C GLU A 113 -6.39 3.26 9.75
N LYS A 114 -5.21 3.86 9.57
CA LYS A 114 -4.16 3.90 10.59
C LYS A 114 -4.62 4.61 11.86
N ILE A 115 -5.26 5.77 11.74
CA ILE A 115 -5.81 6.49 12.88
C ILE A 115 -6.90 5.65 13.56
N ALA A 116 -7.82 5.07 12.80
CA ALA A 116 -8.85 4.20 13.36
C ALA A 116 -8.26 2.96 14.06
N CYS A 117 -7.17 2.41 13.52
CA CYS A 117 -6.44 1.32 14.17
C CYS A 117 -5.77 1.79 15.46
N ALA A 118 -5.15 2.97 15.47
CA ALA A 118 -4.52 3.54 16.67
C ALA A 118 -5.54 3.76 17.78
N VAL A 119 -6.67 4.40 17.48
CA VAL A 119 -7.78 4.61 18.44
C VAL A 119 -8.29 3.26 18.97
N TYR A 120 -8.48 2.27 18.09
CA TYR A 120 -8.89 0.93 18.52
C TYR A 120 -7.89 0.29 19.49
N LEU A 121 -6.59 0.49 19.25
CA LEU A 121 -5.51 -0.05 20.08
C LEU A 121 -5.39 0.67 21.43
N GLU A 122 -5.63 1.98 21.47
CA GLU A 122 -5.71 2.74 22.74
C GLU A 122 -6.85 2.24 23.62
N ASP A 123 -8.02 1.96 23.02
CA ASP A 123 -9.17 1.42 23.74
C ASP A 123 -8.98 -0.06 24.16
N HIS A 124 -8.03 -0.77 23.55
CA HIS A 124 -7.81 -2.21 23.74
C HIS A 124 -6.31 -2.54 23.91
N PRO A 125 -5.67 -2.11 25.02
CA PRO A 125 -4.24 -2.31 25.25
C PRO A 125 -3.87 -3.79 25.40
N GLU A 126 -4.84 -4.67 25.67
CA GLU A 126 -4.64 -6.11 25.91
C GLU A 126 -4.54 -6.98 24.65
N ILE A 127 -3.85 -6.54 23.58
CA ILE A 127 -3.62 -7.33 22.34
C ILE A 127 -2.30 -8.11 22.29
N ASP A 128 -2.30 -9.34 21.75
CA ASP A 128 -1.07 -10.12 21.51
C ASP A 128 -0.12 -9.45 20.48
N PRO A 129 1.22 -9.42 20.68
CA PRO A 129 2.14 -8.69 19.79
C PRO A 129 2.12 -9.13 18.32
N ASP A 130 1.98 -10.43 18.05
CA ASP A 130 1.90 -10.95 16.68
C ASP A 130 0.61 -10.49 16.00
N LEU A 131 -0.48 -10.59 16.74
CA LEU A 131 -1.79 -10.17 16.31
C LEU A 131 -1.86 -8.66 16.07
N PHE A 132 -1.18 -7.87 16.91
CA PHE A 132 -1.00 -6.43 16.73
C PHE A 132 -0.37 -6.13 15.36
N TYR A 133 0.76 -6.76 15.02
CA TYR A 133 1.44 -6.50 13.75
C TYR A 133 0.61 -6.97 12.56
N LYS A 134 -0.06 -8.11 12.69
CA LYS A 134 -0.95 -8.61 11.66
C LYS A 134 -2.13 -7.68 11.44
N LEU A 135 -2.75 -7.15 12.50
CA LEU A 135 -3.82 -6.18 12.40
C LEU A 135 -3.33 -4.90 11.72
N LEU A 136 -2.20 -4.36 12.18
CA LEU A 136 -1.58 -3.15 11.64
C LEU A 136 -1.28 -3.29 10.15
N LEU A 137 -0.64 -4.39 9.74
CA LEU A 137 -0.30 -4.61 8.33
C LEU A 137 -1.55 -4.97 7.50
N SER A 138 -2.51 -5.72 8.04
CA SER A 138 -3.77 -6.01 7.35
C SER A 138 -4.59 -4.76 7.04
N SER A 139 -4.46 -3.70 7.86
CA SER A 139 -5.05 -2.39 7.58
C SER A 139 -4.50 -1.75 6.30
N GLN A 140 -3.37 -2.24 5.78
CA GLN A 140 -2.76 -1.80 4.52
C GLN A 140 -3.04 -2.76 3.35
N GLY A 141 -3.71 -3.90 3.57
CA GLY A 141 -4.02 -4.93 2.55
C GLY A 141 -5.13 -4.49 1.57
N PRO A 142 -5.91 -5.39 0.94
CA PRO A 142 -7.01 -4.99 0.05
C PRO A 142 -8.32 -4.66 0.78
N PHE A 143 -8.57 -5.27 1.93
CA PHE A 143 -9.85 -5.16 2.64
C PHE A 143 -9.70 -4.36 3.92
N ARG A 144 -10.78 -3.66 4.31
CA ARG A 144 -10.91 -3.08 5.64
C ARG A 144 -11.20 -4.21 6.64
N VAL A 145 -10.29 -4.43 7.58
CA VAL A 145 -10.40 -5.51 8.56
C VAL A 145 -10.72 -4.97 9.95
N ARG A 146 -11.68 -5.59 10.64
CA ARG A 146 -11.97 -5.36 12.05
C ARG A 146 -12.00 -6.66 12.84
N VAL A 147 -11.47 -6.60 14.06
CA VAL A 147 -11.44 -7.73 14.98
C VAL A 147 -12.60 -7.62 15.98
N PHE A 148 -13.17 -8.77 16.36
CA PHE A 148 -14.16 -8.88 17.44
C PHE A 148 -13.61 -9.75 18.57
N GLY A 149 -14.02 -9.41 19.79
CA GLY A 149 -13.66 -10.15 21.00
C GLY A 149 -12.74 -9.36 21.92
N LYS A 150 -12.75 -9.71 23.20
CA LYS A 150 -11.81 -9.17 24.17
C LYS A 150 -10.42 -9.77 23.89
N PRO A 151 -9.39 -8.94 23.81
CA PRO A 151 -8.05 -9.42 23.52
C PRO A 151 -7.45 -10.04 24.80
N THR A 152 -6.35 -10.80 24.66
CA THR A 152 -5.93 -11.77 25.69
C THR A 152 -4.64 -11.42 26.44
N LYS A 153 -3.87 -10.39 26.04
CA LYS A 153 -2.57 -10.04 26.65
C LYS A 153 -2.20 -8.58 26.40
N THR A 154 -1.78 -7.82 27.41
CA THR A 154 -1.21 -6.46 27.26
C THR A 154 -0.01 -6.38 26.32
N VAL A 155 -0.09 -5.50 25.31
CA VAL A 155 1.07 -5.01 24.54
C VAL A 155 1.39 -3.61 25.00
N ASN A 156 2.61 -3.44 25.53
CA ASN A 156 3.17 -2.13 25.77
C ASN A 156 3.77 -1.60 24.46
N LEU A 157 3.17 -0.54 23.91
CA LEU A 157 3.63 0.11 22.67
C LEU A 157 5.08 0.63 22.76
N CYS A 158 5.54 0.97 23.96
CA CYS A 158 6.89 1.48 24.22
C CYS A 158 7.91 0.35 24.47
N ALA A 159 7.46 -0.84 24.85
CA ALA A 159 8.31 -1.99 25.18
C ALA A 159 7.54 -3.30 24.92
N PRO A 160 7.41 -3.73 23.65
CA PRO A 160 6.66 -4.93 23.31
C PRO A 160 7.30 -6.18 23.97
N ASP A 161 6.57 -6.84 24.86
CA ASP A 161 7.01 -8.10 25.48
C ASP A 161 6.69 -9.28 24.57
N PHE A 162 7.74 -9.87 24.02
CA PHE A 162 7.70 -10.96 23.04
C PHE A 162 7.65 -12.36 23.66
N THR A 163 7.61 -12.48 24.99
CA THR A 163 7.49 -13.78 25.64
C THR A 163 6.05 -14.27 25.53
N SER A 164 5.81 -15.21 24.62
CA SER A 164 4.52 -15.88 24.48
C SER A 164 4.55 -17.23 25.20
N SER A 165 3.48 -17.54 25.93
CA SER A 165 3.23 -18.83 26.58
C SER A 165 2.59 -19.86 25.65
N ARG A 166 2.37 -19.54 24.36
CA ARG A 166 1.78 -20.44 23.36
C ARG A 166 2.83 -20.89 22.34
N PRO A 167 2.77 -22.14 21.84
CA PRO A 167 3.64 -22.59 20.77
C PRO A 167 3.29 -21.84 19.47
N MET A 168 4.01 -20.76 19.18
CA MET A 168 3.81 -19.94 17.98
C MET A 168 4.82 -20.31 16.88
N LYS A 169 4.33 -20.37 15.64
CA LYS A 169 5.18 -20.21 14.44
C LYS A 169 5.95 -18.90 14.58
N ARG A 170 7.28 -18.95 14.66
CA ARG A 170 8.14 -17.75 14.65
C ARG A 170 7.73 -16.84 13.49
N LEU A 171 7.31 -15.63 13.81
CA LEU A 171 7.21 -14.54 12.83
C LEU A 171 8.58 -14.31 12.19
N SER A 172 8.61 -14.03 10.89
CA SER A 172 9.86 -13.67 10.22
C SER A 172 10.38 -12.33 10.75
N ILE A 173 11.71 -12.18 10.84
CA ILE A 173 12.37 -10.93 11.25
C ILE A 173 11.90 -9.74 10.40
N SER A 174 11.67 -9.96 9.10
CA SER A 174 11.11 -8.95 8.20
C SER A 174 9.75 -8.40 8.67
N THR A 175 8.89 -9.25 9.24
CA THR A 175 7.59 -8.82 9.76
C THR A 175 7.75 -7.87 10.94
N TYR A 176 8.67 -8.18 11.86
CA TYR A 176 8.95 -7.31 13.00
C TYR A 176 9.50 -5.96 12.58
N ILE A 177 10.44 -5.94 11.62
CA ILE A 177 11.04 -4.70 11.14
C ILE A 177 9.98 -3.80 10.49
N VAL A 178 9.19 -4.34 9.56
CA VAL A 178 8.15 -3.58 8.85
C VAL A 178 7.03 -3.13 9.80
N GLY A 179 6.68 -4.00 10.75
CA GLY A 179 5.73 -3.69 11.81
C GLY A 179 6.21 -2.56 12.71
N ALA A 180 7.43 -2.64 13.26
CA ALA A 180 8.01 -1.62 14.12
C ALA A 180 8.15 -0.27 13.39
N TRP A 181 8.56 -0.29 12.11
CA TRP A 181 8.57 0.90 11.27
C TRP A 181 7.18 1.53 11.13
N SER A 182 6.14 0.70 11.01
CA SER A 182 4.75 1.16 10.96
C SER A 182 4.27 1.75 12.29
N ILE A 183 4.75 1.23 13.44
CA ILE A 183 4.53 1.84 14.76
C ILE A 183 5.19 3.21 14.84
N MET A 184 6.44 3.34 14.40
CA MET A 184 7.12 4.65 14.41
C MET A 184 6.38 5.70 13.57
N LYS A 185 5.71 5.27 12.49
CA LYS A 185 4.82 6.13 11.69
C LYS A 185 3.51 6.48 12.39
N LEU A 186 3.02 5.65 13.31
CA LEU A 186 1.82 5.90 14.11
C LEU A 186 2.10 6.84 15.30
N ALA A 187 3.32 6.81 15.84
CA ALA A 187 3.74 7.63 16.97
C ALA A 187 4.12 9.09 16.62
N ARG A 188 4.09 9.46 15.33
CA ARG A 188 4.33 10.82 14.82
C ARG A 188 3.03 11.46 14.38
#